data_AF-A0A914KHA7-F1
#
_entry.id   AF-A0A914KHA7-F1
#
_cell.length_a   1.000
_cell.length_b   1.000
_cell.length_c   1.000
_cell.angle_alpha   90.00
_cell.angle_beta   90.00
_cell.angle_gamma   90.00
#
_symmetry.space_group_name_H-M   'P 1'
#
loop_
_entity.id
_entity.type
_entity.pdbx_description
1 polymer ?
#
loop_
_entity_poly.entity_id
_entity_poly.type
_entity_poly.pdbx_seq_one_letter_code
_entity_poly.pdbx_strand_id
1 'polypeptide(L)'
;MRNINLNDHLEKAKNDILKTIPDPDFSGPAIIDYEKWRPEWSLNWAARRIYQLESTKDVLERFPGISEKSATEIGRELFNKRARKFTVETIRLGRKLRPKALWGFYDTPLCNYDAGERWPVGCLELFRKHNDK
;
A
#
# COMPACT_ATOMS: atom_id res chain seq x y z
N MET A 1 -8.72 7.13 1.85
CA MET A 1 -9.29 6.22 0.83
C MET A 1 -10.80 6.14 0.99
N ARG A 2 -11.54 6.95 0.24
CA ARG A 2 -13.01 6.91 0.19
C ARG A 2 -13.45 6.26 -1.13
N ASN A 3 -14.51 5.46 -1.09
CA ASN A 3 -15.19 4.90 -2.28
C ASN A 3 -14.33 4.06 -3.24
N ILE A 4 -13.38 3.27 -2.73
CA ILE A 4 -12.65 2.29 -3.56
C ILE A 4 -13.25 0.91 -3.33
N ASN A 5 -13.83 0.32 -4.38
CA ASN A 5 -14.36 -1.03 -4.36
C ASN A 5 -13.24 -2.04 -4.64
N LEU A 6 -13.02 -2.95 -3.70
CA LEU A 6 -11.98 -3.97 -3.83
C LEU A 6 -12.28 -4.95 -4.98
N ASN A 7 -13.54 -5.29 -5.21
CA ASN A 7 -13.89 -6.27 -6.24
C ASN A 7 -13.62 -5.71 -7.64
N ASP A 8 -13.98 -4.44 -7.88
CA ASP A 8 -13.73 -3.77 -9.16
C ASP A 8 -12.22 -3.67 -9.42
N HIS A 9 -11.43 -3.36 -8.39
CA HIS A 9 -9.98 -3.38 -8.45
C HIS A 9 -9.42 -4.77 -8.79
N LEU A 10 -9.88 -5.82 -8.10
CA LEU A 10 -9.39 -7.18 -8.33
C LEU A 10 -9.79 -7.72 -9.70
N GLU A 11 -10.97 -7.39 -10.20
CA GLU A 11 -11.39 -7.78 -11.55
C GLU A 11 -10.54 -7.08 -12.61
N LYS A 12 -10.28 -5.78 -12.44
CA LYS A 12 -9.35 -5.06 -13.31
C LYS A 12 -7.94 -5.66 -13.25
N ALA A 13 -7.40 -5.88 -12.05
CA ALA A 13 -6.06 -6.43 -11.85
C ALA A 13 -5.92 -7.83 -12.47
N LYS A 14 -6.95 -8.67 -12.34
CA LYS A 14 -7.00 -10.00 -12.99
C LYS A 14 -6.86 -9.87 -14.50
N ASN A 15 -7.67 -9.01 -15.12
CA ASN A 15 -7.64 -8.82 -16.57
C ASN A 15 -6.28 -8.25 -17.04
N ASP A 16 -5.71 -7.30 -16.30
CA ASP A 16 -4.39 -6.75 -16.58
C ASP A 16 -3.28 -7.81 -16.47
N ILE A 17 -3.30 -8.66 -15.43
CA ILE A 17 -2.34 -9.76 -15.24
C ILE A 17 -2.45 -10.78 -16.37
N LEU A 18 -3.67 -11.23 -16.69
CA LEU A 18 -3.89 -12.23 -17.75
C LEU A 18 -3.42 -11.74 -19.12
N LYS A 19 -3.57 -10.43 -19.39
CA LYS A 19 -3.08 -9.79 -20.61
C LYS A 19 -1.56 -9.61 -20.62
N THR A 20 -0.97 -9.22 -19.49
CA THR A 20 0.44 -8.82 -19.42
C THR A 20 1.38 -10.01 -19.31
N ILE A 21 0.98 -11.05 -18.56
CA ILE A 21 1.74 -12.28 -18.36
C ILE A 21 0.88 -13.41 -18.93
N PRO A 22 0.80 -13.61 -20.25
CA PRO A 22 -0.14 -14.57 -20.84
C PRO A 22 0.17 -16.02 -20.47
N ASP A 23 1.45 -16.36 -20.30
CA ASP A 23 1.90 -17.69 -19.92
C ASP A 23 1.47 -18.04 -18.48
N PRO A 24 0.61 -19.07 -18.28
CA PRO A 24 0.21 -19.51 -16.94
C PRO A 24 1.36 -20.12 -16.12
N ASP A 25 2.42 -20.60 -16.79
CA ASP A 25 3.58 -21.25 -16.17
C ASP A 25 4.76 -20.29 -15.95
N PHE A 26 4.57 -18.99 -16.20
CA PHE A 26 5.60 -17.97 -15.99
C PHE A 26 6.22 -18.08 -14.59
N SER A 27 7.54 -18.23 -14.56
CA SER A 27 8.35 -18.47 -13.35
C SER A 27 9.35 -17.35 -13.06
N GLY A 28 9.27 -16.24 -13.79
CA GLY A 28 10.15 -15.09 -13.60
C GLY A 28 9.66 -14.10 -12.53
N PRO A 29 10.39 -12.99 -12.34
CA PRO A 29 9.96 -11.88 -11.49
C PRO A 29 8.69 -11.20 -12.02
N ALA A 30 7.72 -10.98 -11.14
CA ALA A 30 6.49 -10.25 -11.42
C ALA A 30 6.35 -9.10 -10.41
N ILE A 31 6.71 -7.89 -10.84
CA ILE A 31 6.78 -6.71 -9.98
C ILE A 31 5.53 -5.86 -10.13
N ILE A 32 4.83 -5.61 -9.03
CA ILE A 32 3.71 -4.67 -8.96
C ILE A 32 4.28 -3.31 -8.60
N ASP A 33 4.21 -2.38 -9.56
CA ASP A 33 4.63 -1.00 -9.38
C ASP A 33 3.42 -0.12 -9.02
N TYR A 34 3.22 0.09 -7.72
CA TYR A 34 2.14 0.92 -7.19
C TYR A 34 2.66 1.92 -6.17
N GLU A 35 2.81 3.18 -6.59
CA GLU A 35 3.49 4.21 -5.79
C GLU A 35 2.59 5.36 -5.33
N LYS A 36 1.30 5.33 -5.66
CA LYS A 36 0.39 6.46 -5.40
C LYS A 36 0.27 6.73 -3.91
N TRP A 37 0.09 5.70 -3.09
CA TRP A 37 0.09 5.78 -1.62
C TRP A 37 0.91 4.61 -1.04
N ARG A 38 1.40 4.80 0.18
CA ARG A 38 2.09 3.75 0.94
C ARG A 38 1.11 2.97 1.82
N PRO A 39 1.34 1.66 2.06
CA PRO A 39 0.43 0.82 2.84
C PRO A 39 0.18 1.31 4.28
N GLU A 40 1.11 2.06 4.85
CA GLU A 40 0.97 2.68 6.18
C GLU A 40 0.72 4.19 6.08
N TRP A 41 -0.36 4.65 6.72
CA TRP A 41 -0.83 6.02 6.75
C TRP A 41 0.28 7.01 7.12
N SER A 42 1.06 6.73 8.16
CA SER A 42 2.11 7.63 8.67
C SER A 42 3.26 7.84 7.67
N LEU A 43 3.48 6.89 6.76
CA LEU A 43 4.53 6.97 5.74
C LEU A 43 4.11 7.81 4.53
N ASN A 44 2.84 8.22 4.43
CA ASN A 44 2.33 9.05 3.34
C ASN A 44 2.67 10.54 3.54
N TRP A 45 3.96 10.87 3.60
CA TRP A 45 4.46 12.24 3.77
C TRP A 45 4.62 13.00 2.45
N ALA A 46 5.04 14.27 2.53
CA ALA A 46 5.25 15.18 1.39
C ALA A 46 4.02 15.22 0.46
N ALA A 47 4.19 15.01 -0.84
CA ALA A 47 3.09 15.01 -1.82
C ALA A 47 1.99 13.96 -1.51
N ARG A 48 2.31 12.91 -0.75
CA ARG A 48 1.35 11.87 -0.34
C ARG A 48 0.55 12.26 0.91
N ARG A 49 0.84 13.41 1.54
CA ARG A 49 0.09 13.90 2.72
C ARG A 49 -1.41 14.09 2.44
N ILE A 50 -1.79 14.27 1.19
CA ILE A 50 -3.19 14.31 0.78
C ILE A 50 -3.98 13.07 1.24
N TYR A 51 -3.38 11.88 1.24
CA TYR A 51 -4.08 10.67 1.71
C TYR A 51 -4.33 10.68 3.21
N GLN A 52 -3.48 11.35 3.97
CA GLN A 52 -3.67 11.52 5.40
C GLN A 52 -4.84 12.47 5.67
N LEU A 53 -4.82 13.64 5.03
CA LEU A 53 -5.85 14.67 5.14
C LEU A 53 -7.23 14.16 4.71
N GLU A 54 -7.31 13.50 3.56
CA GLU A 54 -8.56 12.93 3.05
C GLU A 54 -9.09 11.81 3.93
N SER A 55 -8.22 11.08 4.64
CA SER A 55 -8.67 10.05 5.59
C SER A 55 -9.28 10.66 6.86
N THR A 56 -8.73 11.77 7.36
CA THR A 56 -9.34 12.52 8.47
C THR A 56 -10.65 13.19 8.04
N LYS A 57 -10.66 13.85 6.88
CA LYS A 57 -11.83 14.55 6.33
C LYS A 57 -13.02 13.59 6.14
N ASP A 58 -12.78 12.39 5.62
CA ASP A 58 -13.81 11.37 5.45
C ASP A 58 -14.50 10.99 6.77
N VAL A 59 -13.77 11.02 7.90
CA VAL A 59 -14.35 10.73 9.22
C VAL A 59 -15.12 11.94 9.76
N LEU A 60 -14.59 13.16 9.61
CA LEU A 60 -15.27 14.39 10.01
C LEU A 60 -16.63 14.55 9.32
N GLU A 61 -16.70 14.23 8.02
CA GLU A 61 -17.95 14.29 7.25
C GLU A 61 -18.97 13.24 7.69
N ARG A 62 -18.53 12.06 8.16
CA ARG A 62 -19.42 10.97 8.60
C ARG A 62 -19.93 11.14 10.03
N PHE A 63 -19.16 11.83 10.87
CA PHE A 63 -19.45 11.98 12.31
C PHE A 63 -19.41 13.46 12.71
N PRO A 64 -20.47 14.24 12.42
CA PRO A 64 -20.55 15.63 12.83
C PRO A 64 -20.32 15.78 14.34
N GLY A 65 -19.44 16.71 14.75
CA GLY A 65 -19.15 17.00 16.16
C GLY A 65 -18.03 16.16 16.79
N ILE A 66 -17.45 15.19 16.08
CA ILE A 66 -16.24 14.50 16.54
C ILE A 66 -15.04 15.46 16.59
N SER A 67 -14.13 15.27 17.54
CA SER A 67 -12.89 16.03 17.58
C SER A 67 -11.97 15.68 16.41
N GLU A 68 -11.19 16.64 15.92
CA GLU A 68 -10.21 16.42 14.84
C GLU A 68 -9.17 15.34 15.20
N LYS A 69 -8.77 15.28 16.48
CA LYS A 69 -7.85 14.25 16.99
C LYS A 69 -8.45 12.85 16.85
N SER A 70 -9.68 12.66 17.31
CA SER A 70 -10.38 11.38 17.19
C SER A 70 -10.66 11.02 15.73
N ALA A 71 -11.02 12.00 14.89
CA ALA A 71 -11.22 11.78 13.47
C ALA A 71 -9.94 11.32 12.75
N THR A 72 -8.80 11.92 13.11
CA THR A 72 -7.50 11.55 12.55
C THR A 72 -7.12 10.13 12.92
N GLU A 73 -7.35 9.74 14.19
CA GLU A 73 -7.02 8.39 14.65
C GLU A 73 -7.88 7.31 13.96
N ILE A 74 -9.19 7.54 13.88
CA ILE A 74 -10.10 6.64 13.14
C ILE A 74 -9.71 6.61 11.65
N GLY A 75 -9.37 7.76 11.06
CA GLY A 75 -8.94 7.87 9.66
C GLY A 75 -7.68 7.07 9.37
N ARG A 76 -6.69 7.12 10.29
CA ARG A 76 -5.46 6.34 10.25
C ARG A 76 -5.73 4.83 10.25
N GLU A 77 -6.54 4.35 11.20
CA GLU A 77 -6.88 2.94 11.32
C GLU A 77 -7.62 2.41 10.08
N LEU A 78 -8.62 3.16 9.62
CA LEU A 78 -9.38 2.81 8.44
C LEU A 78 -8.52 2.81 7.17
N PHE A 79 -7.62 3.78 7.03
CA PHE A 79 -6.68 3.81 5.91
C PHE A 79 -5.78 2.57 5.93
N ASN A 80 -5.09 2.28 7.04
CA ASN A 80 -4.18 1.15 7.15
C ASN A 80 -4.88 -0.17 6.86
N LYS A 81 -6.09 -0.36 7.42
CA LYS A 81 -6.90 -1.55 7.18
C LYS A 81 -7.24 -1.73 5.70
N ARG A 82 -7.65 -0.65 5.02
CA ARG A 82 -7.99 -0.69 3.59
C ARG A 82 -6.76 -0.89 2.72
N ALA A 83 -5.72 -0.08 2.92
CA ALA A 83 -4.47 -0.18 2.17
C ALA A 83 -3.88 -1.59 2.26
N ARG A 84 -3.78 -2.17 3.47
CA ARG A 84 -3.36 -3.56 3.67
C ARG A 84 -4.23 -4.54 2.89
N LYS A 85 -5.57 -4.40 2.96
CA LYS A 85 -6.49 -5.28 2.24
C LYS A 85 -6.25 -5.22 0.72
N PHE A 86 -6.12 -4.03 0.15
CA PHE A 86 -5.85 -3.87 -1.29
C PHE A 86 -4.51 -4.49 -1.70
N THR A 87 -3.44 -4.18 -0.99
CA THR A 87 -2.09 -4.71 -1.29
C THR A 87 -2.05 -6.24 -1.18
N VAL A 88 -2.58 -6.80 -0.09
CA VAL A 88 -2.56 -8.24 0.17
C VAL A 88 -3.43 -9.02 -0.82
N GLU A 89 -4.65 -8.56 -1.09
CA GLU A 89 -5.54 -9.28 -2.02
C GLU A 89 -5.03 -9.20 -3.47
N THR A 90 -4.36 -8.10 -3.85
CA THR A 90 -3.75 -7.96 -5.19
C THR A 90 -2.61 -8.98 -5.39
N ILE A 91 -1.69 -9.08 -4.44
CA ILE A 91 -0.57 -10.03 -4.57
C ILE A 91 -1.04 -11.49 -4.45
N ARG A 92 -2.07 -11.77 -3.63
CA ARG A 92 -2.73 -13.08 -3.58
C ARG A 92 -3.35 -13.46 -4.91
N LEU A 93 -4.03 -12.51 -5.56
CA LEU A 93 -4.58 -12.71 -6.91
C LEU A 93 -3.47 -13.03 -7.91
N GLY A 94 -2.37 -12.26 -7.91
CA GLY A 94 -1.20 -12.53 -8.74
C GLY A 94 -0.66 -13.94 -8.54
N ARG A 95 -0.40 -14.35 -7.28
CA ARG A 95 0.08 -15.69 -6.94
C ARG A 95 -0.90 -16.80 -7.32
N LYS A 96 -2.21 -16.54 -7.27
CA LYS A 96 -3.23 -17.50 -7.70
C LYS A 96 -3.21 -17.68 -9.22
N LEU A 97 -3.05 -16.59 -9.97
CA LEU A 97 -3.06 -16.62 -11.44
C LEU A 97 -1.73 -17.13 -12.02
N ARG A 98 -0.61 -16.78 -11.39
CA ARG A 98 0.75 -17.15 -11.81
C ARG A 98 1.51 -17.73 -10.60
N PRO A 99 1.28 -19.02 -10.27
CA PRO A 99 1.78 -19.62 -9.04
C PRO A 99 3.30 -19.85 -9.03
N LYS A 100 3.93 -19.94 -10.21
CA LYS A 100 5.38 -20.11 -10.34
C LYS A 100 6.16 -18.79 -10.33
N ALA A 101 5.46 -17.66 -10.51
CA ALA A 101 6.08 -16.35 -10.61
C ALA A 101 6.53 -15.81 -9.25
N LEU A 102 7.62 -15.05 -9.26
CA LEU A 102 8.18 -14.40 -8.08
C LEU A 102 7.55 -13.01 -7.91
N TRP A 103 6.43 -12.95 -7.20
CA TRP A 103 5.68 -11.72 -6.99
C TRP A 103 6.28 -10.82 -5.90
N GLY A 104 6.40 -9.53 -6.21
CA GLY A 104 6.82 -8.50 -5.26
C GLY A 104 6.22 -7.14 -5.58
N PHE A 105 6.28 -6.22 -4.62
CA PHE A 105 6.00 -4.80 -4.86
C PHE A 105 7.33 -4.07 -5.06
N TYR A 106 7.36 -3.13 -5.99
CA TYR A 106 8.46 -2.17 -6.07
C TYR A 106 8.54 -1.34 -4.78
N ASP A 107 9.76 -0.92 -4.39
CA ASP A 107 10.02 -0.06 -3.23
C ASP A 107 9.53 -0.62 -1.87
N THR A 108 9.48 -1.95 -1.72
CA THR A 108 9.09 -2.63 -0.46
C THR A 108 10.08 -3.74 -0.10
N PRO A 109 10.67 -3.76 1.13
CA PRO A 109 10.42 -2.85 2.25
C PRO A 109 11.04 -1.45 2.04
N LEU A 110 10.50 -0.46 2.75
CA LEU A 110 11.00 0.92 2.69
C LEU A 110 12.26 1.10 3.55
N CYS A 111 13.13 2.01 3.14
CA CYS A 111 14.34 2.41 3.86
C CYS A 111 14.59 3.91 3.63
N ASN A 112 15.59 4.51 4.31
CA ASN A 112 16.11 5.81 3.90
C ASN A 112 16.88 5.66 2.58
N TYR A 113 16.65 6.58 1.65
CA TYR A 113 17.22 6.49 0.28
C TYR A 113 18.75 6.59 0.24
N ASP A 114 19.36 7.17 1.28
CA ASP A 114 20.81 7.30 1.45
C ASP A 114 21.42 6.18 2.31
N ALA A 115 20.68 5.11 2.60
CA ALA A 115 21.22 3.95 3.31
C ALA A 115 22.39 3.35 2.52
N GLY A 116 23.51 3.13 3.21
CA GLY A 116 24.77 2.69 2.60
C GLY A 116 25.68 3.83 2.14
N GLU A 117 25.17 5.05 1.96
CA GLU A 117 25.97 6.21 1.53
C GLU A 117 26.51 7.04 2.71
N ARG A 118 25.78 7.06 3.83
CA ARG A 118 26.12 7.85 5.03
C ARG A 118 25.87 7.06 6.30
N TRP A 119 26.43 7.54 7.41
CA TRP A 119 26.12 6.99 8.72
C TRP A 119 24.72 7.47 9.19
N PRO A 120 23.86 6.59 9.74
CA PRO A 120 24.06 5.15 9.91
C PRO A 120 23.95 4.39 8.57
N VAL A 121 24.83 3.41 8.38
CA VAL A 121 24.93 2.63 7.13
C VAL A 121 23.64 1.85 6.83
N GLY A 122 22.92 1.43 7.86
CA GLY A 122 21.68 0.66 7.74
C GLY A 122 20.42 1.52 7.80
N CYS A 123 19.28 0.90 7.49
CA CYS A 123 17.98 1.57 7.56
C CYS A 123 17.71 2.19 8.94
N LEU A 124 17.25 3.44 8.94
CA LEU A 124 16.84 4.11 10.18
C LEU A 124 15.82 3.26 10.95
N GLU A 125 15.88 3.33 12.28
CA GLU A 125 15.00 2.57 13.18
C GLU A 125 13.51 2.82 12.88
N LEU A 126 13.17 4.04 12.46
CA LEU A 126 11.82 4.38 11.99
C LEU A 126 11.34 3.41 10.90
N PHE A 127 12.11 3.22 9.83
CA PHE A 127 11.74 2.32 8.73
C PHE A 127 11.68 0.86 9.17
N ARG A 128 12.65 0.42 9.99
CA ARG A 128 12.65 -0.94 10.55
C ARG A 128 11.37 -1.23 11.34
N LYS A 129 10.99 -0.34 12.26
CA LYS A 129 9.74 -0.43 13.04
C LYS A 129 8.49 -0.44 12.18
N HIS A 130 8.50 0.20 11.01
CA HIS A 130 7.37 0.17 10.08
C HIS A 130 7.31 -1.15 9.30
N ASN A 131 8.47 -1.68 8.88
CA ASN A 131 8.56 -2.92 8.11
C ASN A 131 8.26 -4.18 8.95
N ASP A 132 8.50 -4.15 10.26
CA ASP A 132 8.32 -5.30 11.16
C ASP A 132 6.87 -5.50 11.65
N LYS A 133 5.95 -4.57 11.32
CA LYS A 133 4.53 -4.62 11.72
C LYS A 133 3.67 -5.43 10.74
#